data_AF-A0A2V7SA00-F1
#
_entry.id   AF-A0A2V7SA00-F1
#
_cell.length_a   1.000
_cell.length_b   1.000
_cell.length_c   1.000
_cell.angle_alpha   90.00
_cell.angle_beta   90.00
_cell.angle_gamma   90.00
#
_symmetry.space_group_name_H-M   'P 1'
#
loop_
_entity.id
_entity.type
_entity.pdbx_description
1 polymer ?
#
loop_
_entity_poly.entity_id
_entity_poly.type
_entity_poly.pdbx_seq_one_letter_code
_entity_poly.pdbx_strand_id
1 'polypeptide(L)'
;RAASPAACAAMLAILSRQEFNEGIPAGLPPGIPVAHKTGWIGQVVYHDAGLVSPPAGGGYVLVVLTGGLQEDSVAYGLVRDLSHLVYAAVAPAP
;
A
#
# COMPACT_ATOMS: atom_id res chain seq x y z
N ARG A 1 -0.51 -1.46 -24.09
CA ARG A 1 -0.23 -0.67 -22.87
C ARG A 1 -1.54 -0.02 -22.43
N ALA A 2 -1.81 0.08 -21.12
CA ALA A 2 -3.07 0.62 -20.61
C ALA A 2 -3.16 2.16 -20.67
N ALA A 3 -2.04 2.87 -20.55
CA ALA A 3 -1.95 4.33 -20.64
C ALA A 3 -0.57 4.78 -21.16
N SER A 4 -0.40 6.08 -21.44
CA SER A 4 0.90 6.65 -21.83
C SER A 4 1.84 6.77 -20.61
N PRO A 5 3.17 6.80 -20.81
CA PRO A 5 4.12 7.00 -19.72
C PRO A 5 3.84 8.27 -18.90
N ALA A 6 3.50 9.37 -19.58
CA ALA A 6 3.15 10.64 -18.93
C ALA A 6 1.88 10.53 -18.08
N ALA A 7 0.84 9.83 -18.58
CA ALA A 7 -0.38 9.60 -17.82
C ALA A 7 -0.14 8.70 -16.59
N CYS A 8 0.70 7.65 -16.72
CA CYS A 8 1.09 6.82 -15.59
C CYS A 8 1.86 7.61 -14.53
N ALA A 9 2.81 8.46 -14.93
CA ALA A 9 3.55 9.31 -14.01
C ALA A 9 2.63 10.28 -13.24
N ALA A 10 1.68 10.91 -13.95
CA ALA A 10 0.70 11.80 -13.33
C ALA A 10 -0.20 11.06 -12.32
N MET A 11 -0.67 9.85 -12.68
CA MET A 11 -1.47 9.01 -11.78
C MET A 11 -0.67 8.62 -10.52
N LEU A 12 0.57 8.15 -10.67
CA LEU A 12 1.41 7.78 -9.53
C LEU A 12 1.68 8.99 -8.63
N ALA A 13 1.93 10.16 -9.19
CA ALA A 13 2.11 11.40 -8.40
C ALA A 13 0.85 11.77 -7.58
N ILE A 14 -0.35 11.46 -8.06
CA ILE A 14 -1.59 11.62 -7.29
C ILE A 14 -1.64 10.58 -6.17
N LEU A 15 -1.43 9.31 -6.49
CA LEU A 15 -1.50 8.20 -5.52
C LEU A 15 -0.41 8.26 -4.44
N SER A 16 0.74 8.87 -4.71
CA SER A 16 1.80 9.10 -3.71
C SER A 16 1.46 10.16 -2.66
N ARG A 17 0.37 10.89 -2.83
CA ARG A 17 -0.11 11.92 -1.89
C ARG A 17 -1.37 11.49 -1.16
N GLN A 18 -1.58 10.18 -1.03
CA GLN A 18 -2.69 9.64 -0.24
C GLN A 18 -2.56 10.07 1.22
N GLU A 19 -3.68 10.43 1.85
CA GLU A 19 -3.70 10.93 3.22
C GLU A 19 -3.99 9.82 4.24
N PHE A 20 -4.75 8.79 3.84
CA PHE A 20 -5.04 7.61 4.67
C PHE A 20 -3.91 6.59 4.58
N ASN A 21 -3.00 6.62 5.55
CA ASN A 21 -1.73 5.88 5.54
C ASN A 21 -1.67 4.73 6.58
N GLU A 22 -2.78 4.40 7.23
CA GLU A 22 -2.87 3.41 8.31
C GLU A 22 -2.63 1.96 7.85
N GLY A 23 -2.78 1.69 6.55
CA GLY A 23 -2.63 0.37 5.92
C GLY A 23 -1.19 0.07 5.48
N ILE A 24 -0.98 -0.07 4.17
CA ILE A 24 0.31 -0.50 3.61
C ILE A 24 1.48 0.41 4.07
N PRO A 25 1.39 1.75 4.02
CA PRO A 25 2.50 2.62 4.41
C PRO A 25 2.95 2.43 5.85
N ALA A 26 2.03 2.20 6.78
CA ALA A 26 2.34 2.01 8.20
C ALA A 26 3.13 0.73 8.50
N GLY A 27 3.17 -0.24 7.57
CA GLY A 27 3.91 -1.50 7.73
C GLY A 27 5.36 -1.42 7.27
N LEU A 28 5.75 -0.31 6.65
CA LEU A 28 7.06 -0.14 6.04
C LEU A 28 8.01 0.65 6.94
N PRO A 29 9.34 0.51 6.75
CA PRO A 29 10.29 1.44 7.33
C PRO A 29 9.98 2.90 6.96
N PRO A 30 10.32 3.88 7.81
CA PRO A 30 10.10 5.28 7.52
C PRO A 30 10.75 5.71 6.21
N GLY A 31 10.01 6.49 5.41
CA GLY A 31 10.54 7.11 4.20
C GLY A 31 10.50 6.21 2.95
N ILE A 32 9.97 4.99 3.02
CA ILE A 32 9.73 4.18 1.81
C ILE A 32 8.56 4.78 1.01
N PRO A 33 8.77 5.23 -0.24
CA PRO A 33 7.71 5.76 -1.07
C PRO A 33 6.65 4.71 -1.42
N VAL A 34 5.38 5.09 -1.26
CA VAL A 34 4.23 4.27 -1.64
C VAL A 34 3.26 5.13 -2.45
N ALA A 35 2.91 4.66 -3.65
CA ALA A 35 1.79 5.20 -4.41
C ALA A 35 0.61 4.24 -4.28
N HIS A 36 -0.45 4.61 -3.53
CA HIS A 36 -1.50 3.68 -3.18
C HIS A 36 -2.92 4.26 -3.16
N LYS A 37 -3.89 3.35 -3.11
CA LYS A 37 -5.30 3.65 -2.98
C LYS A 37 -5.95 2.73 -1.95
N THR A 38 -6.51 3.36 -0.93
CA THR A 38 -7.37 2.74 0.07
C THR A 38 -8.82 2.64 -0.41
N GLY A 39 -9.61 1.72 0.13
CA GLY A 39 -11.04 1.59 -0.21
C GLY A 39 -11.84 0.99 0.95
N TRP A 40 -13.05 1.49 1.16
CA TRP A 40 -13.96 1.02 2.20
C TRP A 40 -15.36 0.84 1.64
N ILE A 41 -16.09 -0.16 2.14
CA ILE A 41 -17.53 -0.31 1.88
C ILE A 41 -18.19 -0.72 3.20
N GLY A 42 -19.00 0.20 3.75
CA GLY A 42 -19.58 0.03 5.08
C GLY A 42 -18.50 -0.12 6.15
N GLN A 43 -18.82 -0.87 7.21
CA GLN A 43 -17.91 -1.10 8.33
C GLN A 43 -17.20 -2.47 8.27
N VAL A 44 -17.35 -3.24 7.19
CA VAL A 44 -16.86 -4.63 7.14
C VAL A 44 -15.79 -4.87 6.08
N VAL A 45 -15.51 -3.87 5.24
CA VAL A 45 -14.56 -3.97 4.13
C VAL A 45 -13.56 -2.84 4.22
N TYR A 46 -12.28 -3.20 4.24
CA TYR A 46 -11.16 -2.29 4.02
C TYR A 46 -10.16 -2.91 3.04
N HIS A 47 -9.70 -2.11 2.08
CA HIS A 47 -8.75 -2.52 1.05
C HIS A 47 -7.63 -1.48 0.95
N ASP A 48 -6.44 -1.95 0.60
CA ASP A 48 -5.35 -1.07 0.20
C ASP A 48 -4.54 -1.74 -0.92
N ALA A 49 -4.22 -0.95 -1.93
CA ALA A 49 -3.47 -1.39 -3.09
C ALA A 49 -2.39 -0.36 -3.41
N GLY A 50 -1.12 -0.77 -3.41
CA GLY A 50 0.01 0.14 -3.51
C GLY A 50 1.18 -0.38 -4.33
N LEU A 51 1.88 0.56 -4.98
CA LEU A 51 3.22 0.37 -5.53
C LEU A 51 4.24 0.85 -4.48
N VAL A 52 5.00 -0.09 -3.92
CA VAL A 52 6.06 0.16 -2.94
C VAL A 52 7.39 0.28 -3.68
N SER A 53 8.13 1.37 -3.44
CA SER A 53 9.36 1.69 -4.19
C SER A 53 10.57 1.89 -3.27
N PRO A 54 11.17 0.83 -2.71
CA PRO A 54 12.34 0.96 -1.85
C PRO A 54 13.51 1.63 -2.60
N PRO A 55 14.24 2.58 -1.99
CA PRO A 55 15.35 3.27 -2.66
C PRO A 55 16.48 2.33 -3.11
N ALA A 56 16.68 1.22 -2.40
CA ALA A 56 17.68 0.19 -2.73
C ALA A 56 17.28 -0.69 -3.93
N GLY A 57 16.11 -0.47 -4.52
CA GLY A 57 15.56 -1.31 -5.60
C GLY A 57 14.58 -2.37 -5.09
N GLY A 58 14.16 -3.28 -5.97
CA GLY A 58 13.21 -4.34 -5.62
C GLY A 58 11.77 -3.85 -5.40
N GLY A 59 11.35 -2.79 -6.11
CA GLY A 59 9.97 -2.29 -6.03
C GLY A 59 8.94 -3.34 -6.41
N TYR A 60 7.79 -3.33 -5.71
CA TYR A 60 6.75 -4.34 -5.83
C TYR A 60 5.35 -3.74 -5.71
N VAL A 61 4.36 -4.49 -6.21
CA VAL A 61 2.94 -4.17 -6.02
C VAL A 61 2.39 -5.06 -4.91
N LEU A 62 1.65 -4.47 -3.98
CA LEU A 62 0.91 -5.19 -2.94
C LEU A 62 -0.56 -4.78 -2.99
N VAL A 63 -1.44 -5.77 -2.95
CA VAL A 63 -2.89 -5.58 -2.87
C VAL A 63 -3.42 -6.44 -1.73
N VAL A 64 -4.07 -5.80 -0.76
CA VAL A 64 -4.71 -6.50 0.36
C VAL A 64 -6.19 -6.17 0.36
N LEU A 65 -7.02 -7.20 0.24
CA LEU A 65 -8.46 -7.10 0.29
C LEU A 65 -8.97 -7.77 1.57
N THR A 66 -9.60 -7.02 2.46
CA THR A 66 -10.21 -7.55 3.68
C THR A 66 -11.74 -7.54 3.61
N GLY A 67 -12.39 -8.42 4.37
CA GLY A 67 -13.83 -8.49 4.49
C GLY A 67 -14.25 -9.16 5.80
N GLY A 68 -15.37 -8.73 6.37
CA GLY A 68 -15.91 -9.27 7.62
C GLY A 68 -15.24 -8.76 8.90
N LEU A 69 -14.46 -7.68 8.82
CA LEU A 69 -13.80 -7.06 9.97
C LEU A 69 -14.56 -5.77 10.35
N GLN A 70 -15.31 -5.78 11.46
CA GLN A 70 -16.13 -4.61 11.86
C GLN A 70 -15.32 -3.42 12.37
N GLU A 71 -14.17 -3.68 12.98
CA GLU A 71 -13.37 -2.64 13.62
C GLU A 71 -12.24 -2.21 12.67
N ASP A 72 -12.25 -0.92 12.31
CA ASP A 72 -11.26 -0.32 11.41
C ASP A 72 -9.82 -0.55 11.90
N SER A 73 -9.59 -0.45 13.21
CA SER A 73 -8.27 -0.66 13.82
C SER A 73 -7.71 -2.06 13.53
N VAL A 74 -8.57 -3.08 13.53
CA VAL A 74 -8.22 -4.47 13.26
C VAL A 74 -7.95 -4.65 11.77
N ALA A 75 -8.76 -4.06 10.90
CA ALA A 75 -8.57 -4.13 9.47
C ALA A 75 -7.29 -3.42 9.01
N TYR A 76 -7.01 -2.22 9.55
CA TYR A 76 -5.78 -1.47 9.29
C TYR A 76 -4.57 -2.22 9.81
N GLY A 77 -4.65 -2.74 11.04
CA GLY A 77 -3.61 -3.57 11.65
C GLY A 77 -3.27 -4.78 10.78
N LEU A 78 -4.26 -5.50 10.27
CA LEU A 78 -4.04 -6.64 9.39
C LEU A 78 -3.29 -6.25 8.11
N VAL A 79 -3.73 -5.17 7.43
CA VAL A 79 -3.06 -4.70 6.21
C VAL A 79 -1.63 -4.25 6.49
N ARG A 80 -1.41 -3.52 7.59
CA ARG A 80 -0.10 -3.07 8.06
C ARG A 80 0.83 -4.26 8.31
N ASP A 81 0.37 -5.26 9.04
CA ASP A 81 1.18 -6.39 9.45
C ASP A 81 1.55 -7.26 8.23
N LEU A 82 0.62 -7.44 7.28
CA LEU A 82 0.90 -8.08 6.00
C LEU A 82 1.92 -7.28 5.17
N SER A 83 1.80 -5.95 5.13
CA SER A 83 2.78 -5.07 4.45
C SER A 83 4.19 -5.26 5.02
N HIS A 84 4.31 -5.31 6.36
CA HIS A 84 5.57 -5.56 7.04
C HIS A 84 6.18 -6.93 6.67
N LEU A 85 5.37 -8.00 6.73
CA LEU A 85 5.82 -9.35 6.41
C LEU A 85 6.28 -9.47 4.96
N VAL A 86 5.53 -8.88 4.02
CA VAL A 86 5.91 -8.89 2.60
C VAL A 86 7.20 -8.10 2.41
N TYR A 87 7.32 -6.89 2.98
CA TYR A 87 8.54 -6.10 2.88
C TYR A 87 9.75 -6.87 3.41
N ALA A 88 9.65 -7.49 4.59
CA ALA A 88 10.74 -8.28 5.16
C ALA A 88 11.15 -9.48 4.29
N ALA A 89 10.21 -10.06 3.52
CA ALA A 89 10.48 -11.21 2.66
C ALA A 89 11.06 -10.84 1.29
N VAL A 90 10.75 -9.65 0.76
CA VAL A 90 11.08 -9.27 -0.63
C VAL A 90 12.06 -8.11 -0.74
N ALA A 91 12.19 -7.29 0.30
CA ALA A 91 13.13 -6.18 0.28
C ALA A 91 14.57 -6.72 0.23
N PRO A 92 15.45 -6.13 -0.60
CA PRO A 92 16.87 -6.48 -0.60
C PRO A 92 17.43 -6.31 0.82
N ALA A 93 18.34 -7.19 1.22
CA ALA A 93 19.15 -6.96 2.42
C ALA A 93 19.86 -5.59 2.30
N PRO A 94 20.02 -4.86 3.42
CA PRO A 94 20.70 -3.57 3.42
C PRO A 94 22.15 -3.67 2.91
#